data_AF-A0A9X9IIK2-F1
#
_entry.id   AF-A0A9X9IIK2-F1
#
_cell.length_a   1.000
_cell.length_b   1.000
_cell.length_c   1.000
_cell.angle_alpha   90.00
_cell.angle_beta   90.00
_cell.angle_gamma   90.00
#
_symmetry.space_group_name_H-M   'P 1'
#
loop_
_entity.id
_entity.type
_entity.pdbx_description
1 polymer ?
#
loop_
_entity_poly.entity_id
_entity_poly.type
_entity_poly.pdbx_seq_one_letter_code
_entity_poly.pdbx_strand_id
1 'polypeptide(L)'
;MTLDSAIVDVGASNVEEFIKQMGQFDGSHEEFDYFVVPAVSEKKQQIDTLNTIRTLADLGVPAKKIRVVFNKVELEDANDVPRLFAMIFGFHEAEKRFTLRPEAVVFKNEIFDRLRTLKKTVSEIVADETDYRAMLREAKDEDAKAHAVSMISAQRLAKSANKNLDDVYKALFK
;
A
#
# COMPACT_ATOMS: atom_id res chain seq x y z
N MET A 1 20.53 -6.88 12.39
CA MET A 1 19.41 -7.82 12.65
C MET A 1 19.82 -9.27 12.29
N THR A 2 19.18 -10.32 12.82
CA THR A 2 19.48 -11.74 12.48
C THR A 2 18.62 -12.30 11.33
N LEU A 3 17.76 -11.47 10.73
CA LEU A 3 16.89 -11.84 9.62
C LEU A 3 17.46 -11.27 8.31
N ASP A 4 17.42 -12.05 7.24
CA ASP A 4 17.86 -11.63 5.90
C ASP A 4 16.89 -10.64 5.24
N SER A 5 15.63 -10.59 5.70
CA SER A 5 14.61 -9.67 5.20
C SER A 5 13.54 -9.47 6.27
N ALA A 6 13.08 -8.23 6.43
CA ALA A 6 12.01 -7.88 7.36
C ALA A 6 11.16 -6.74 6.80
N ILE A 7 9.87 -6.75 7.14
CA ILE A 7 8.97 -5.61 6.96
C ILE A 7 8.62 -5.10 8.35
N VAL A 8 8.93 -3.83 8.60
CA VAL A 8 8.57 -3.14 9.84
C VAL A 8 7.37 -2.24 9.54
N ASP A 9 6.18 -2.67 9.98
CA ASP A 9 4.96 -1.89 9.83
C ASP A 9 4.84 -0.88 10.97
N VAL A 10 4.82 0.41 10.62
CA VAL A 10 4.75 1.52 11.57
C VAL A 10 3.45 2.26 11.36
N GLY A 11 2.56 2.20 12.35
CA GLY A 11 1.29 2.90 12.31
C GLY A 11 1.48 4.42 12.27
N ALA A 12 0.58 5.12 11.57
CA ALA A 12 0.62 6.58 11.43
C ALA A 12 0.64 7.33 12.78
N SER A 13 0.02 6.78 13.82
CA SER A 13 0.04 7.32 15.19
C SER A 13 1.39 7.20 15.90
N ASN A 14 2.31 6.38 15.38
CA ASN A 14 3.57 6.04 16.02
C ASN A 14 4.79 6.45 15.19
N VAL A 15 4.59 6.88 13.94
CA VAL A 15 5.68 7.16 13.00
C VAL A 15 6.64 8.24 13.50
N GLU A 16 6.13 9.31 14.10
CA GLU A 16 6.97 10.40 14.60
C GLU A 16 7.87 9.95 15.76
N GLU A 17 7.30 9.26 16.74
CA GLU A 17 8.06 8.72 17.88
C GLU A 17 9.05 7.64 17.43
N PHE A 18 8.66 6.78 16.47
CA PHE A 18 9.55 5.78 15.90
C PHE A 18 10.78 6.43 15.24
N ILE A 19 10.59 7.43 14.38
CA ILE A 19 11.70 8.12 13.70
C ILE A 19 12.58 8.87 14.72
N LYS A 20 11.97 9.47 15.75
CA LYS A 20 12.70 10.13 16.84
C LYS A 20 13.58 9.15 17.62
N GLN A 21 13.07 7.96 17.96
CA GLN A 21 13.84 6.92 18.64
C GLN A 21 14.96 6.38 17.74
N MET A 22 14.68 6.20 16.45
CA MET A 22 15.70 5.84 15.45
C MET A 22 16.82 6.87 15.39
N GLY A 23 16.53 8.16 15.59
CA GLY A 23 17.55 9.21 15.66
C GLY A 23 18.35 9.31 16.95
N GLN A 24 18.00 8.56 18.01
CA GLN A 24 18.80 8.52 19.24
C GLN A 24 20.09 7.70 19.08
N PHE A 25 20.10 6.79 18.10
CA PHE A 25 21.22 5.93 17.80
C PHE A 25 21.78 6.32 16.44
N ASP A 26 23.00 6.87 16.44
CA ASP A 26 23.68 7.27 15.21
C ASP A 26 23.77 6.09 14.23
N GLY A 27 23.46 6.35 12.95
CA GLY A 27 23.43 5.33 11.89
C GLY A 27 22.26 4.34 11.92
N SER A 28 21.33 4.37 12.88
CA SER A 28 20.24 3.37 12.94
C SER A 28 19.29 3.39 11.75
N HIS A 29 19.18 4.52 11.05
CA HIS A 29 18.40 4.61 9.82
C HIS A 29 19.05 3.86 8.63
N GLU A 30 20.34 3.50 8.73
CA GLU A 30 21.07 2.79 7.68
C GLU A 30 20.71 1.31 7.60
N GLU A 31 20.21 0.72 8.70
CA GLU A 31 19.72 -0.67 8.77
C GLU A 31 18.51 -0.92 7.86
N PHE A 32 17.85 0.14 7.38
CA PHE A 32 16.72 0.04 6.47
C PHE A 32 17.16 0.31 5.03
N ASP A 33 16.89 -0.64 4.13
CA ASP A 33 17.14 -0.47 2.70
C ASP A 33 16.20 0.56 2.08
N TYR A 34 14.93 0.55 2.49
CA TYR A 34 13.88 1.41 1.97
C TYR A 34 12.89 1.83 3.05
N PHE A 35 12.34 3.03 2.88
CA PHE A 35 11.21 3.56 3.63
C PHE A 35 10.07 3.77 2.65
N VAL A 36 9.03 2.94 2.71
CA VAL A 36 7.85 3.05 1.84
C VAL A 36 6.77 3.84 2.59
N VAL A 37 6.38 4.99 2.05
CA VAL A 37 5.41 5.90 2.66
C VAL A 37 4.13 5.94 1.81
N PRO A 38 3.04 5.28 2.25
CA PRO A 38 1.76 5.36 1.56
C PRO A 38 1.12 6.74 1.74
N ALA A 39 0.64 7.32 0.64
CA ALA A 39 -0.09 8.58 0.62
C ALA A 39 -1.51 8.36 0.08
N VAL A 40 -2.51 9.01 0.67
CA VAL A 40 -3.89 9.05 0.14
C VAL A 40 -4.22 10.49 -0.30
N SER A 41 -5.22 10.66 -1.16
CA SER A 41 -5.47 11.95 -1.84
C SER A 41 -6.03 13.04 -0.92
N GLU A 42 -6.50 12.68 0.28
CA GLU A 42 -7.03 13.63 1.24
C GLU A 42 -5.96 14.59 1.77
N LYS A 43 -6.30 15.88 1.81
CA LYS A 43 -5.36 16.98 2.10
C LYS A 43 -4.60 16.79 3.42
N LYS A 44 -5.29 16.41 4.50
CA LYS A 44 -4.66 16.26 5.82
C LYS A 44 -3.62 15.13 5.80
N GLN A 45 -3.97 14.00 5.20
CA GLN A 45 -3.12 12.83 5.10
C GLN A 45 -1.91 13.07 4.17
N GLN A 46 -2.07 13.86 3.11
CA GLN A 46 -0.92 14.32 2.32
C GLN A 46 0.04 15.17 3.15
N ILE A 47 -0.46 16.08 3.99
CA ILE A 47 0.40 16.87 4.89
C ILE A 47 1.15 15.95 5.87
N ASP A 48 0.48 14.96 6.45
CA ASP A 48 1.11 13.98 7.35
C ASP A 48 2.20 13.16 6.62
N THR A 49 1.95 12.79 5.36
CA THR A 49 2.94 12.12 4.48
C THR A 49 4.16 13.01 4.26
N LEU A 50 3.95 14.29 3.93
CA LEU A 50 5.03 15.25 3.70
C LEU A 50 5.88 15.48 4.96
N ASN A 51 5.24 15.57 6.13
CA ASN A 51 5.94 15.69 7.40
C ASN A 51 6.81 14.46 7.67
N THR A 52 6.27 13.25 7.46
CA THR A 52 7.02 11.99 7.61
C THR A 52 8.26 11.98 6.69
N ILE A 53 8.10 12.37 5.42
CA ILE A 53 9.21 12.46 4.46
C ILE A 53 10.26 13.47 4.92
N ARG A 54 9.84 14.65 5.42
CA ARG A 54 10.78 15.64 5.97
C ARG A 54 11.56 15.08 7.14
N THR A 55 10.90 14.46 8.11
CA THR A 55 11.57 13.91 9.29
C THR A 55 12.59 12.83 8.91
N LEU A 56 12.25 11.94 7.96
CA LEU A 56 13.20 10.94 7.45
C LEU A 56 14.40 11.59 6.75
N ALA A 57 14.15 12.59 5.90
CA ALA A 57 15.22 13.30 5.21
C ALA A 57 16.12 14.09 6.17
N ASP A 58 15.55 14.74 7.18
CA ASP A 58 16.27 15.49 8.22
C ASP A 58 17.10 14.57 9.12
N LEU A 59 16.69 13.30 9.26
CA LEU A 59 17.48 12.25 9.93
C LEU A 59 18.67 11.77 9.08
N GLY A 60 18.78 12.18 7.82
CA GLY A 60 19.86 11.80 6.91
C GLY A 60 19.53 10.64 5.98
N VAL A 61 18.27 10.14 5.97
CA VAL A 61 17.86 9.09 5.05
C VAL A 61 17.99 9.58 3.60
N PRO A 62 18.76 8.90 2.73
CA PRO A 62 18.90 9.32 1.34
C PRO A 62 17.56 9.31 0.58
N ALA A 63 17.33 10.32 -0.27
CA ALA A 63 16.11 10.44 -1.08
C ALA A 63 15.78 9.20 -1.92
N LYS A 64 16.81 8.45 -2.35
CA LYS A 64 16.65 7.18 -3.09
C LYS A 64 16.04 6.04 -2.25
N LYS A 65 16.13 6.12 -0.92
CA LYS A 65 15.58 5.11 0.01
C LYS A 65 14.13 5.43 0.42
N ILE A 66 13.71 6.70 0.39
CA ILE A 66 12.34 7.11 0.69
C ILE A 66 11.49 6.98 -0.58
N ARG A 67 10.50 6.09 -0.60
CA ARG A 67 9.64 5.80 -1.75
C ARG A 67 8.19 6.09 -1.40
N VAL A 68 7.48 6.84 -2.24
CA VAL A 68 6.05 7.13 -2.02
C VAL A 68 5.17 6.21 -2.86
N VAL A 69 4.08 5.74 -2.26
CA VAL A 69 3.02 4.96 -2.93
C VAL A 69 1.72 5.74 -2.88
N PHE A 70 1.10 5.96 -4.03
CA PHE A 70 -0.22 6.61 -4.11
C PHE A 70 -1.30 5.56 -3.86
N ASN A 71 -1.88 5.59 -2.67
CA ASN A 71 -2.79 4.58 -2.16
C ASN A 71 -4.26 5.00 -2.29
N LYS A 72 -5.14 4.00 -2.43
CA LYS A 72 -6.60 4.15 -2.53
C LYS A 72 -7.07 5.09 -3.66
N VAL A 73 -6.36 5.09 -4.79
CA VAL A 73 -6.74 5.91 -5.95
C VAL A 73 -7.95 5.27 -6.63
N GLU A 74 -8.96 6.08 -6.94
CA GLU A 74 -10.12 5.60 -7.72
C GLU A 74 -9.68 5.29 -9.16
N LEU A 75 -10.26 4.25 -9.77
CA LEU A 75 -9.89 3.84 -11.14
C LEU A 75 -10.15 4.95 -12.17
N GLU A 76 -11.20 5.76 -11.95
CA GLU A 76 -11.54 6.91 -12.81
C GLU A 76 -10.50 8.04 -12.75
N ASP A 77 -9.78 8.14 -11.63
CA ASP A 77 -8.76 9.16 -11.41
C ASP A 77 -7.34 8.69 -11.78
N ALA A 78 -7.18 7.49 -12.34
CA ALA A 78 -5.88 6.89 -12.65
C ALA A 78 -4.99 7.77 -13.55
N ASN A 79 -5.62 8.55 -14.46
CA ASN A 79 -4.92 9.45 -15.38
C ASN A 79 -4.59 10.82 -14.77
N ASP A 80 -4.97 11.07 -13.52
CA ASP A 80 -4.94 12.39 -12.89
C ASP A 80 -4.23 12.40 -11.52
N VAL A 81 -3.40 11.38 -11.28
CA VAL A 81 -2.60 11.23 -10.06
C VAL A 81 -1.76 12.48 -9.74
N PRO A 82 -1.06 13.13 -10.69
CA PRO A 82 -0.33 14.36 -10.40
C PRO A 82 -1.22 15.49 -9.85
N ARG A 83 -2.47 15.62 -10.30
CA ARG A 83 -3.39 16.62 -9.77
C ARG A 83 -3.93 16.22 -8.41
N LEU A 84 -4.32 14.95 -8.23
CA LEU A 84 -4.81 14.45 -6.94
C LEU A 84 -3.78 14.62 -5.82
N PHE A 85 -2.50 14.41 -6.14
CA PHE A 85 -1.39 14.47 -5.19
C PHE A 85 -0.49 15.69 -5.41
N ALA A 86 -1.05 16.80 -5.89
CA ALA A 86 -0.29 17.99 -6.30
C ALA A 86 0.67 18.52 -5.22
N MET A 87 0.31 18.41 -3.93
CA MET A 87 1.20 18.82 -2.83
C MET A 87 2.46 17.94 -2.76
N ILE A 88 2.32 16.63 -2.96
CA ILE A 88 3.43 15.68 -2.97
C ILE A 88 4.32 15.91 -4.19
N PHE A 89 3.73 16.09 -5.37
CA PHE A 89 4.47 16.38 -6.60
C PHE A 89 5.23 17.71 -6.50
N GLY A 90 4.57 18.78 -6.02
CA GLY A 90 5.21 20.08 -5.83
C GLY A 90 6.34 20.03 -4.80
N PHE A 91 6.15 19.29 -3.69
CA PHE A 91 7.20 19.08 -2.70
C PHE A 91 8.41 18.31 -3.25
N HIS A 92 8.16 17.26 -4.04
CA HIS A 92 9.22 16.54 -4.74
C HIS A 92 9.99 17.44 -5.71
N GLU A 93 9.29 18.29 -6.45
CA GLU A 93 9.89 19.22 -7.38
C GLU A 93 10.79 20.24 -6.67
N ALA A 94 10.31 20.79 -5.55
CA ALA A 94 11.02 21.81 -4.78
C ALA A 94 12.22 21.27 -3.99
N GLU A 95 12.10 20.13 -3.32
CA GLU A 95 13.08 19.70 -2.32
C GLU A 95 13.89 18.45 -2.70
N LYS A 96 13.43 17.64 -3.67
CA LYS A 96 14.12 16.41 -4.13
C LYS A 96 14.50 15.43 -3.00
N ARG A 97 13.71 15.41 -1.91
CA ARG A 97 14.00 14.66 -0.68
C ARG A 97 13.59 13.18 -0.69
N PHE A 98 12.91 12.72 -1.72
CA PHE A 98 12.43 11.33 -1.82
C PHE A 98 12.31 10.92 -3.29
N THR A 99 12.04 9.65 -3.54
CA THR A 99 11.76 9.15 -4.89
C THR A 99 10.28 9.04 -5.15
N LEU A 100 9.86 9.68 -6.24
CA LEU A 100 8.49 9.65 -6.73
C LEU A 100 8.42 8.87 -8.05
N ARG A 101 7.45 7.94 -8.14
CA ARG A 101 7.10 7.20 -9.35
C ARG A 101 5.59 7.38 -9.60
N PRO A 102 5.16 8.19 -10.58
CA PRO A 102 3.73 8.47 -10.82
C PRO A 102 2.86 7.21 -11.00
N GLU A 103 3.47 6.12 -11.47
CA GLU A 103 2.85 4.83 -11.71
C GLU A 103 2.77 3.91 -10.47
N ALA A 104 3.37 4.29 -9.33
CA ALA A 104 3.29 3.53 -8.08
C ALA A 104 1.94 3.75 -7.36
N VAL A 105 0.87 3.31 -8.04
CA VAL A 105 -0.52 3.56 -7.66
C VAL A 105 -1.20 2.27 -7.22
N VAL A 106 -1.63 2.21 -5.96
CA VAL A 106 -2.54 1.19 -5.46
C VAL A 106 -3.97 1.70 -5.62
N PHE A 107 -4.74 1.03 -6.47
CA PHE A 107 -6.12 1.37 -6.69
C PHE A 107 -6.99 0.94 -5.51
N LYS A 108 -8.05 1.71 -5.26
CA LYS A 108 -9.12 1.29 -4.37
C LYS A 108 -9.72 -0.01 -4.87
N ASN A 109 -9.85 -0.97 -3.96
CA ASN A 109 -10.42 -2.28 -4.26
C ASN A 109 -11.16 -2.79 -3.02
N GLU A 110 -12.43 -3.14 -3.19
CA GLU A 110 -13.29 -3.62 -2.09
C GLU A 110 -12.76 -4.88 -1.41
N ILE A 111 -11.86 -5.64 -2.06
CA ILE A 111 -11.28 -6.82 -1.44
C ILE A 111 -10.61 -6.49 -0.11
N PHE A 112 -9.94 -5.33 -0.01
CA PHE A 112 -9.20 -4.92 1.19
C PHE A 112 -10.12 -4.80 2.42
N ASP A 113 -11.36 -4.33 2.22
CA ASP A 113 -12.36 -4.22 3.29
C ASP A 113 -12.90 -5.60 3.71
N ARG A 114 -12.90 -6.56 2.78
CA ARG A 114 -13.42 -7.93 3.01
C ARG A 114 -12.40 -8.85 3.70
N LEU A 115 -11.10 -8.55 3.63
CA LEU A 115 -10.03 -9.42 4.16
C LEU A 115 -10.22 -9.74 5.65
N ARG A 116 -10.62 -8.75 6.46
CA ARG A 116 -10.84 -8.93 7.90
C ARG A 116 -11.91 -9.97 8.20
N THR A 117 -13.05 -9.87 7.50
CA THR A 117 -14.17 -10.80 7.68
C THR A 117 -13.83 -12.18 7.16
N LEU A 118 -13.11 -12.25 6.03
CA LEU A 118 -12.67 -13.51 5.43
C LEU A 118 -11.52 -14.20 6.19
N LYS A 119 -10.79 -13.46 7.04
CA LYS A 119 -9.57 -13.91 7.73
C LYS A 119 -8.55 -14.52 6.75
N LYS A 120 -8.46 -13.94 5.57
CA LYS A 120 -7.52 -14.32 4.51
C LYS A 120 -6.79 -13.09 4.01
N THR A 121 -5.58 -13.28 3.53
CA THR A 121 -4.80 -12.31 2.75
C THR A 121 -5.25 -12.32 1.28
N VAL A 122 -4.85 -11.30 0.51
CA VAL A 122 -5.09 -11.28 -0.94
C VAL A 122 -4.50 -12.52 -1.61
N SER A 123 -3.26 -12.87 -1.27
CA SER A 123 -2.55 -14.02 -1.86
C SER A 123 -3.24 -15.35 -1.57
N GLU A 124 -3.74 -15.55 -0.35
CA GLU A 124 -4.51 -16.76 0.01
C GLU A 124 -5.82 -16.86 -0.77
N ILE A 125 -6.51 -15.73 -1.03
CA ILE A 125 -7.74 -15.72 -1.84
C ILE A 125 -7.42 -15.96 -3.33
N VAL A 126 -6.29 -15.46 -3.82
CA VAL A 126 -5.84 -15.70 -5.21
C VAL A 126 -5.45 -17.16 -5.43
N ALA A 127 -4.79 -17.78 -4.44
CA ALA A 127 -4.38 -19.18 -4.46
C ALA A 127 -5.53 -20.18 -4.19
N ASP A 128 -6.72 -19.68 -3.83
CA ASP A 128 -7.89 -20.51 -3.58
C ASP A 128 -8.45 -21.08 -4.89
N GLU A 129 -8.24 -22.38 -5.12
CA GLU A 129 -8.69 -23.10 -6.32
C GLU A 129 -10.14 -23.60 -6.23
N THR A 130 -10.86 -23.31 -5.14
CA THR A 130 -12.24 -23.77 -4.95
C THR A 130 -13.15 -23.25 -6.08
N ASP A 131 -13.86 -24.16 -6.76
CA ASP A 131 -14.84 -23.81 -7.79
C ASP A 131 -16.17 -23.36 -7.17
N TYR A 132 -16.18 -22.13 -6.67
CA TYR A 132 -17.39 -21.52 -6.13
C TYR A 132 -18.51 -21.37 -7.17
N ARG A 133 -18.22 -21.45 -8.49
CA ARG A 133 -19.28 -21.45 -9.51
C ARG A 133 -19.99 -22.80 -9.57
N ALA A 134 -19.26 -23.91 -9.43
CA ALA A 134 -19.85 -25.22 -9.25
C ALA A 134 -20.70 -25.25 -7.97
N MET A 135 -20.15 -24.77 -6.84
CA MET A 135 -20.89 -24.67 -5.57
C MET A 135 -22.18 -23.86 -5.73
N LEU A 136 -22.16 -22.74 -6.44
CA LEU A 136 -23.35 -21.92 -6.68
C LEU A 136 -24.43 -22.67 -7.48
N ARG A 137 -24.04 -23.50 -8.46
CA ARG A 137 -25.00 -24.29 -9.25
C ARG A 137 -25.62 -25.44 -8.43
N GLU A 138 -24.87 -25.98 -7.49
CA GLU A 138 -25.27 -27.12 -6.65
C GLU A 138 -25.98 -26.71 -5.35
N ALA A 139 -25.85 -25.44 -4.95
CA ALA A 139 -26.43 -24.90 -3.73
C ALA A 139 -27.97 -24.98 -3.70
N LYS A 140 -28.51 -25.52 -2.60
CA LYS A 140 -29.96 -25.77 -2.43
C LYS A 140 -30.63 -24.71 -1.57
N ASP A 141 -29.91 -24.11 -0.64
CA ASP A 141 -30.37 -23.05 0.24
C ASP A 141 -29.77 -21.68 -0.13
N GLU A 142 -30.42 -20.62 0.32
CA GLU A 142 -30.02 -19.24 -0.01
C GLU A 142 -28.70 -18.83 0.65
N ASP A 143 -28.36 -19.38 1.82
CA ASP A 143 -27.11 -19.05 2.52
C ASP A 143 -25.90 -19.61 1.75
N ALA A 144 -25.98 -20.85 1.27
CA ALA A 144 -24.96 -21.47 0.43
C ALA A 144 -24.78 -20.72 -0.90
N LYS A 145 -25.87 -20.25 -1.52
CA LYS A 145 -25.80 -19.42 -2.72
C LYS A 145 -25.12 -18.08 -2.43
N ALA A 146 -25.52 -17.39 -1.37
CA ALA A 146 -24.95 -16.11 -0.97
C ALA A 146 -23.44 -16.23 -0.68
N HIS A 147 -23.03 -17.28 0.03
CA HIS A 147 -21.62 -17.57 0.26
C HIS A 147 -20.84 -17.79 -1.04
N ALA A 148 -21.35 -18.63 -1.94
CA ALA A 148 -20.69 -18.90 -3.21
C ALA A 148 -20.55 -17.63 -4.08
N VAL A 149 -21.60 -16.80 -4.17
CA VAL A 149 -21.55 -15.51 -4.88
C VAL A 149 -20.51 -14.57 -4.27
N SER A 150 -20.49 -14.47 -2.94
CA SER A 150 -19.52 -13.65 -2.20
C SER A 150 -18.08 -14.07 -2.50
N MET A 151 -17.80 -15.37 -2.48
CA MET A 151 -16.46 -15.91 -2.74
C MET A 151 -16.04 -15.78 -4.20
N ILE A 152 -16.95 -15.93 -5.17
CA ILE A 152 -16.67 -15.64 -6.59
C ILE A 152 -16.24 -14.18 -6.77
N SER A 153 -16.97 -13.25 -6.13
CA SER A 153 -16.64 -11.82 -6.17
C SER A 153 -15.28 -11.56 -5.52
N ALA A 154 -15.03 -12.15 -4.35
CA ALA A 154 -13.76 -12.02 -3.63
C ALA A 154 -12.57 -12.52 -4.46
N GLN A 155 -12.65 -13.71 -5.07
CA GLN A 155 -11.60 -14.24 -5.94
C GLN A 155 -11.28 -13.31 -7.12
N ARG A 156 -12.31 -12.72 -7.76
CA ARG A 156 -12.10 -11.80 -8.89
C ARG A 156 -11.43 -10.51 -8.45
N LEU A 157 -11.92 -9.91 -7.37
CA LEU A 157 -11.37 -8.67 -6.82
C LEU A 157 -9.93 -8.87 -6.33
N ALA A 158 -9.64 -10.00 -5.66
CA ALA A 158 -8.31 -10.36 -5.19
C ALA A 158 -7.32 -10.52 -6.33
N LYS A 159 -7.70 -11.15 -7.44
CA LYS A 159 -6.83 -11.29 -8.63
C LYS A 159 -6.44 -9.92 -9.21
N SER A 160 -7.40 -9.02 -9.34
CA SER A 160 -7.13 -7.65 -9.81
C SER A 160 -6.26 -6.87 -8.83
N ALA A 161 -6.52 -6.96 -7.52
CA ALA A 161 -5.71 -6.31 -6.49
C ALA A 161 -4.27 -6.84 -6.48
N ASN A 162 -4.09 -8.16 -6.54
CA ASN A 162 -2.77 -8.78 -6.53
C ASN A 162 -1.93 -8.32 -7.73
N LYS A 163 -2.53 -8.31 -8.93
CA LYS A 163 -1.85 -7.80 -10.12
C LYS A 163 -1.41 -6.34 -9.93
N ASN A 164 -2.29 -5.49 -9.39
CA ASN A 164 -1.94 -4.10 -9.13
C ASN A 164 -0.82 -3.96 -8.09
N LEU A 165 -0.84 -4.74 -7.00
CA LEU A 165 0.24 -4.77 -6.01
C LEU A 165 1.58 -5.19 -6.64
N ASP A 166 1.59 -6.20 -7.51
CA ASP A 166 2.79 -6.64 -8.24
C ASP A 166 3.33 -5.54 -9.17
N ASP A 167 2.44 -4.82 -9.85
CA ASP A 167 2.82 -3.72 -10.74
C ASP A 167 3.39 -2.53 -9.95
N VAL A 168 2.82 -2.21 -8.78
CA VAL A 168 3.34 -1.18 -7.86
C VAL A 168 4.69 -1.58 -7.29
N TYR A 169 4.86 -2.84 -6.87
CA TYR A 169 6.15 -3.33 -6.38
C TYR A 169 7.24 -3.15 -7.46
N LYS A 170 6.95 -3.56 -8.70
CA LYS A 170 7.86 -3.35 -9.83
C LYS A 170 8.15 -1.87 -10.07
N ALA A 171 7.18 -0.97 -9.93
CA ALA A 171 7.41 0.46 -10.10
C ALA A 171 8.36 1.04 -9.04
N LEU A 172 8.22 0.62 -7.78
CA LEU A 172 8.99 1.16 -6.65
C LEU A 172 10.46 0.71 -6.65
N PHE A 173 10.71 -0.52 -7.06
CA PHE A 173 12.01 -1.19 -6.91
C PHE A 173 12.73 -1.47 -8.24
N LYS A 174 12.26 -0.85 -9.33
CA LYS A 174 13.00 -0.74 -10.60
C LYS A 174 14.20 0.20 -10.49
#